data_AF-A0A3B7MA21-F1
#
_entry.id   AF-A0A3B7MA21-F1
#
_cell.length_a   1.000
_cell.length_b   1.000
_cell.length_c   1.000
_cell.angle_alpha   90.00
_cell.angle_beta   90.00
_cell.angle_gamma   90.00
#
_symmetry.space_group_name_H-M   'P 1'
#
loop_
_entity.id
_entity.type
_entity.pdbx_description
1 polymer ?
#
loop_
_entity_poly.entity_id
_entity_poly.type
_entity_poly.pdbx_seq_one_letter_code
_entity_poly.pdbx_strand_id
1 'polypeptide(L)'
;MFDPPIVLLLAGIFMGLTSGKAFEATLKQSVQEWNRSRSTRVLSQLRGSQLQLPYLGISMGIWLFLMAGLWTYGFGAGLSMIIAFVLTIATALLVWYQLGKVLTILSTGGSRALDLDALEAKE
;
A
#
# COMPACT_ATOMS: atom_id res chain seq x y z
N MET A 1 -13.52 4.94 -34.54
CA MET A 1 -12.25 4.66 -33.84
C MET A 1 -12.36 5.35 -32.50
N PHE A 2 -12.92 4.67 -31.50
CA PHE A 2 -12.89 5.20 -30.13
C PHE A 2 -11.46 4.99 -29.66
N ASP A 3 -10.70 6.07 -29.46
CA ASP A 3 -9.42 6.04 -28.77
C ASP A 3 -9.70 5.94 -27.27
N PRO A 4 -9.75 4.73 -26.68
CA PRO A 4 -10.10 4.53 -25.28
C PRO A 4 -8.94 4.80 -24.29
N PRO A 5 -7.68 5.15 -24.65
CA PRO A 5 -6.61 5.18 -23.64
C PRO A 5 -6.85 6.20 -22.54
N ILE A 6 -7.47 7.34 -22.86
CA ILE A 6 -7.64 8.44 -21.90
C ILE A 6 -8.65 8.07 -20.81
N VAL A 7 -9.72 7.35 -21.16
CA VAL A 7 -10.71 6.87 -20.18
C VAL A 7 -10.07 5.87 -19.22
N LEU A 8 -9.26 4.95 -19.74
CA LEU A 8 -8.51 3.99 -18.92
C LEU A 8 -7.48 4.68 -18.01
N LEU A 9 -6.81 5.72 -18.54
CA LEU A 9 -5.85 6.53 -17.79
C LEU A 9 -6.53 7.25 -16.62
N LEU A 10 -7.67 7.91 -16.86
CA LEU A 10 -8.45 8.58 -15.82
C LEU A 10 -9.01 7.58 -14.80
N ALA A 11 -9.50 6.43 -15.26
CA ALA A 11 -10.00 5.37 -14.39
C ALA A 11 -8.88 4.80 -13.49
N GLY A 12 -7.68 4.59 -14.03
CA GLY A 12 -6.51 4.14 -13.28
C GLY A 12 -6.10 5.15 -12.19
N ILE A 13 -6.07 6.44 -12.52
CA ILE A 13 -5.83 7.52 -11.55
C ILE A 13 -6.90 7.51 -10.46
N PHE A 14 -8.17 7.45 -10.82
CA PHE A 14 -9.28 7.49 -9.87
C PHE A 14 -9.26 6.29 -8.92
N MET A 15 -9.03 5.09 -9.46
CA MET A 15 -8.89 3.85 -8.68
C MET A 15 -7.69 3.95 -7.74
N GLY A 16 -6.52 4.36 -8.25
CA GLY A 16 -5.31 4.52 -7.45
C GLY A 16 -5.47 5.53 -6.30
N LEU A 17 -6.07 6.68 -6.56
CA LEU A 17 -6.36 7.71 -5.55
C LEU A 17 -7.35 7.22 -4.50
N THR A 18 -8.46 6.63 -4.93
CA THR A 18 -9.51 6.17 -4.01
C THR A 18 -9.00 5.06 -3.11
N SER A 19 -8.32 4.07 -3.69
CA SER A 19 -7.68 2.99 -2.93
C SER A 19 -6.51 3.48 -2.07
N GLY A 20 -5.78 4.51 -2.53
CA GLY A 20 -4.72 5.18 -1.78
C GLY A 20 -5.23 5.84 -0.51
N LYS A 21 -6.35 6.57 -0.59
CA LYS A 21 -7.00 7.17 0.59
C LYS A 21 -7.52 6.10 1.54
N ALA A 22 -8.09 5.02 1.03
CA ALA A 22 -8.54 3.90 1.85
C ALA A 22 -7.36 3.23 2.59
N PHE A 23 -6.26 2.96 1.88
CA PHE A 23 -5.04 2.41 2.46
C PHE A 23 -4.47 3.34 3.55
N GLU A 24 -4.37 4.64 3.29
CA GLU A 24 -3.88 5.62 4.24
C GLU A 24 -4.75 5.67 5.51
N ALA A 25 -6.08 5.69 5.33
CA ALA A 25 -7.03 5.70 6.44
C ALA A 25 -6.90 4.44 7.31
N THR A 26 -6.85 3.25 6.69
CA THR A 26 -6.67 1.99 7.39
C THR A 26 -5.33 1.93 8.13
N LEU A 27 -4.24 2.36 7.49
CA LEU A 27 -2.92 2.42 8.10
C LEU A 27 -2.90 3.36 9.31
N LYS A 28 -3.43 4.58 9.16
CA LYS A 28 -3.50 5.57 10.24
C LYS A 28 -4.36 5.07 11.41
N GLN A 29 -5.53 4.52 11.12
CA GLN A 29 -6.43 4.00 12.14
C GLN A 29 -5.73 2.91 12.96
N SER A 30 -5.09 1.94 12.33
CA SER A 30 -4.44 0.86 13.06
C SER A 30 -3.17 1.28 13.79
N VAL A 31 -2.42 2.28 13.28
CA VAL A 31 -1.32 2.89 14.03
C VAL A 31 -1.83 3.65 15.26
N GLN A 32 -2.96 4.36 15.14
CA GLN A 32 -3.59 5.05 16.28
C GLN A 32 -4.14 4.06 17.31
N GLU A 33 -4.80 2.99 16.86
CA GLU A 33 -5.26 1.90 17.73
C GLU A 33 -4.09 1.19 18.41
N TRP A 34 -3.00 0.96 17.69
CA TRP A 34 -1.76 0.46 18.30
C TRP A 34 -1.20 1.45 19.31
N ASN A 35 -1.21 2.76 19.04
CA ASN A 35 -0.71 3.75 19.99
C ASN A 35 -1.56 3.81 21.27
N ARG A 36 -2.88 3.61 21.17
CA ARG A 36 -3.79 3.59 22.32
C ARG A 36 -3.75 2.28 23.10
N SER A 37 -3.81 1.15 22.41
CA SER A 37 -3.83 -0.18 23.04
C SER A 37 -2.43 -0.72 23.34
N ARG A 38 -1.39 -0.10 22.77
CA ARG A 38 0.02 -0.54 22.77
C ARG A 38 0.20 -2.01 22.38
N SER A 39 -0.77 -2.59 21.67
CA SER A 39 -0.84 -4.03 21.39
C SER A 39 -0.28 -4.38 20.01
N THR A 40 0.81 -5.13 19.96
CA THR A 40 1.46 -5.61 18.73
C THR A 40 0.53 -6.47 17.85
N ARG A 41 -0.52 -7.07 18.44
CA ARG A 41 -1.52 -7.84 17.71
C ARG A 41 -2.25 -6.98 16.66
N VAL A 42 -2.56 -5.73 16.98
CA VAL A 42 -3.25 -4.78 16.08
C VAL A 42 -2.42 -4.56 14.79
N LEU A 43 -1.11 -4.37 14.92
CA LEU A 43 -0.21 -4.21 13.77
C LEU A 43 -0.05 -5.49 12.94
N SER A 44 -0.06 -6.67 13.57
CA SER A 44 -0.02 -7.95 12.84
C SER A 44 -1.30 -8.19 12.04
N GLN A 45 -2.44 -7.82 12.61
CA GLN A 45 -3.76 -8.00 12.00
C GLN A 45 -3.96 -7.02 10.84
N LEU A 46 -3.40 -5.80 10.97
CA LEU A 46 -3.33 -4.79 9.92
C LEU A 46 -2.60 -5.29 8.66
N ARG A 47 -1.49 -6.03 8.81
CA ARG A 47 -0.77 -6.62 7.66
C ARG A 47 -1.56 -7.69 6.91
N GLY A 48 -2.71 -8.10 7.44
CA GLY A 48 -3.64 -9.04 6.81
C GLY A 48 -4.45 -8.42 5.67
N SER A 49 -5.63 -8.99 5.41
CA SER A 49 -6.49 -8.65 4.26
C SER A 49 -6.93 -7.18 4.23
N GLN A 50 -7.03 -6.53 5.38
CA GLN A 50 -7.57 -5.17 5.51
C GLN A 50 -6.69 -4.10 4.85
N LEU A 51 -5.37 -4.28 4.86
CA LEU A 51 -4.42 -3.38 4.19
C LEU A 51 -4.03 -3.89 2.80
N GLN A 52 -4.04 -5.21 2.59
CA GLN A 52 -3.74 -5.83 1.29
C GLN A 52 -4.78 -5.47 0.22
N LEU A 53 -6.07 -5.46 0.57
CA LEU A 53 -7.14 -5.14 -0.38
C LEU A 53 -7.01 -3.73 -1.00
N PRO A 54 -6.91 -2.64 -0.22
CA PRO A 54 -6.70 -1.31 -0.78
C PRO A 54 -5.33 -1.21 -1.48
N TYR A 55 -4.31 -1.92 -1.00
CA TYR A 55 -3.00 -1.95 -1.66
C TYR A 55 -3.02 -2.59 -3.06
N LEU A 56 -3.79 -3.67 -3.23
CA LEU A 56 -4.05 -4.27 -4.54
C LEU A 56 -4.82 -3.30 -5.44
N GLY A 57 -5.78 -2.55 -4.89
CA GLY A 57 -6.51 -1.51 -5.62
C GLY A 57 -5.58 -0.41 -6.15
N ILE A 58 -4.62 0.05 -5.34
CA ILE A 58 -3.57 1.00 -5.78
C ILE A 58 -2.74 0.39 -6.91
N SER A 59 -2.29 -0.86 -6.73
CA SER A 59 -1.46 -1.55 -7.70
C SER A 59 -2.18 -1.71 -9.05
N MET A 60 -3.45 -2.12 -9.04
CA MET A 60 -4.28 -2.22 -10.24
C MET A 60 -4.48 -0.86 -10.92
N GLY A 61 -4.74 0.20 -10.15
CA GLY A 61 -4.86 1.56 -10.68
C GLY A 61 -3.58 2.05 -11.36
N ILE A 62 -2.42 1.82 -10.74
CA ILE A 62 -1.09 2.14 -11.31
C ILE A 62 -0.85 1.34 -12.59
N TRP A 63 -1.17 0.06 -12.60
CA TRP A 63 -0.99 -0.79 -13.77
C TRP A 63 -1.80 -0.31 -14.97
N LEU A 64 -3.09 -0.01 -14.76
CA LEU A 64 -3.98 0.52 -15.80
C LEU A 64 -3.51 1.89 -16.30
N PHE A 65 -3.08 2.76 -15.39
CA PHE A 65 -2.54 4.08 -15.73
C PHE A 65 -1.27 3.96 -16.59
N LEU A 66 -0.32 3.12 -16.18
CA LEU A 66 0.93 2.92 -16.92
C LEU A 66 0.69 2.26 -18.28
N MET A 67 -0.15 1.23 -18.34
CA MET A 67 -0.52 0.56 -19.59
C MET A 67 -1.15 1.55 -20.58
N ALA A 68 -2.12 2.33 -20.13
CA ALA A 68 -2.79 3.33 -20.95
C ALA A 68 -1.82 4.44 -21.40
N GLY A 69 -0.96 4.91 -20.49
CA GLY A 69 0.07 5.91 -20.79
C GLY A 69 1.05 5.42 -21.86
N LEU A 70 1.65 4.24 -21.69
CA LEU A 70 2.55 3.64 -22.68
C LEU A 70 1.86 3.50 -24.05
N TRP A 71 0.61 3.05 -24.06
CA TRP A 71 -0.17 2.90 -25.30
C TRP A 71 -0.44 4.25 -25.97
N THR A 72 -0.73 5.34 -25.22
CA THR A 72 -0.92 6.68 -25.81
C THR A 72 0.32 7.21 -26.53
N TYR A 73 1.52 6.81 -26.12
CA TYR A 73 2.77 7.24 -26.75
C TYR A 73 3.20 6.36 -27.94
N GLY A 74 2.30 5.48 -28.43
CA GLY A 74 2.54 4.69 -29.63
C GLY A 74 3.23 3.34 -29.37
N PHE A 75 3.40 2.92 -28.11
CA PHE A 75 3.78 1.54 -27.84
C PHE A 75 2.61 0.61 -28.16
N GLY A 76 2.90 -0.56 -28.76
CA GLY A 76 1.89 -1.60 -28.98
C GLY A 76 1.26 -2.05 -27.66
N ALA A 77 -0.03 -2.40 -27.69
CA ALA A 77 -0.80 -2.77 -26.49
C ALA A 77 -0.16 -3.92 -25.69
N GLY A 78 0.38 -4.94 -26.38
CA GLY A 78 1.05 -6.07 -25.73
C GLY A 78 2.33 -5.69 -24.98
N LEU A 79 3.19 -4.87 -25.59
CA LEU A 79 4.41 -4.38 -24.94
C LEU A 79 4.09 -3.46 -23.75
N SER A 80 3.11 -2.57 -23.93
CA SER A 80 2.65 -1.66 -22.88
C SER A 80 2.15 -2.44 -21.64
N MET A 81 1.38 -3.52 -21.87
CA MET A 81 0.86 -4.36 -20.80
C MET A 81 1.98 -5.07 -20.03
N ILE A 82 2.96 -5.67 -20.73
CA ILE A 82 4.07 -6.40 -20.10
C ILE A 82 4.95 -5.44 -19.29
N ILE A 83 5.35 -4.31 -19.87
CA ILE A 83 6.21 -3.32 -19.21
C ILE A 83 5.50 -2.76 -17.96
N ALA A 84 4.24 -2.34 -18.11
CA ALA A 84 3.45 -1.83 -17.00
C ALA A 84 3.28 -2.88 -15.89
N PHE A 85 3.05 -4.14 -16.24
CA PHE A 85 2.87 -5.21 -15.26
C PHE A 85 4.14 -5.49 -14.46
N VAL A 86 5.28 -5.64 -15.13
CA VAL A 86 6.57 -5.88 -14.47
C VAL A 86 6.95 -4.71 -13.55
N LEU A 87 6.82 -3.47 -14.03
CA LEU A 87 7.11 -2.28 -13.23
C LEU A 87 6.19 -2.17 -12.02
N THR A 88 4.89 -2.43 -12.20
CA THR A 88 3.91 -2.36 -11.11
C THR A 88 4.19 -3.42 -10.06
N ILE A 89 4.42 -4.68 -10.45
CA ILE A 89 4.72 -5.75 -9.48
C ILE A 89 6.02 -5.47 -8.74
N ALA A 90 7.08 -5.10 -9.45
CA ALA A 90 8.37 -4.81 -8.82
C ALA A 90 8.23 -3.67 -7.79
N THR A 91 7.54 -2.59 -8.16
CA THR A 91 7.28 -1.46 -7.27
C THR A 91 6.40 -1.86 -6.10
N ALA A 92 5.33 -2.61 -6.35
CA ALA A 92 4.39 -3.06 -5.32
C ALA A 92 5.07 -4.00 -4.32
N LEU A 93 5.95 -4.90 -4.75
CA LEU A 93 6.70 -5.76 -3.82
C LEU A 93 7.68 -4.95 -2.98
N LEU A 94 8.39 -4.00 -3.58
CA LEU A 94 9.33 -3.13 -2.87
C LEU A 94 8.64 -2.24 -1.84
N VAL A 95 7.53 -1.59 -2.22
CA VAL A 95 6.78 -0.72 -1.31
C VAL A 95 6.17 -1.53 -0.17
N TRP A 96 5.63 -2.72 -0.44
CA TRP A 96 5.09 -3.60 0.60
C TRP A 96 6.17 -4.05 1.59
N TYR A 97 7.35 -4.41 1.09
CA TYR A 97 8.48 -4.79 1.93
C TYR A 97 8.96 -3.63 2.81
N GLN A 98 9.04 -2.42 2.26
CA GLN A 98 9.41 -1.21 3.00
C GLN A 98 8.39 -0.88 4.09
N LEU A 99 7.09 -0.93 3.76
CA LEU A 99 6.02 -0.74 4.73
C LEU A 99 6.08 -1.77 5.86
N GLY A 100 6.34 -3.03 5.51
CA GLY A 100 6.62 -4.08 6.48
C GLY A 100 7.72 -3.65 7.45
N LYS A 101 8.92 -3.31 6.94
CA LYS A 101 10.02 -2.84 7.80
C LYS A 101 9.62 -1.70 8.73
N VAL A 102 8.94 -0.68 8.22
CA VAL A 102 8.48 0.48 9.02
C VAL A 102 7.55 0.03 10.15
N LEU A 103 6.56 -0.82 9.86
CA LEU A 103 5.64 -1.36 10.86
C LEU A 103 6.35 -2.24 11.91
N THR A 104 7.37 -3.00 11.51
CA THR A 104 8.17 -3.79 12.47
C THR A 104 8.94 -2.86 13.39
N ILE A 105 9.63 -1.85 12.85
CA ILE A 105 10.38 -0.86 13.65
C ILE A 105 9.45 -0.16 14.64
N LEU A 106 8.25 0.23 14.20
CA LEU A 106 7.23 0.82 15.05
C LEU A 106 6.85 -0.13 16.20
N SER A 107 6.59 -1.41 15.89
CA SER A 107 6.22 -2.42 16.89
C SER A 107 7.31 -2.70 17.92
N THR A 108 8.57 -2.82 17.49
CA THR A 108 9.71 -3.06 18.39
C THR A 108 10.04 -1.81 19.23
N GLY A 109 9.92 -0.62 18.63
CA GLY A 109 10.10 0.65 19.33
C GLY A 109 9.09 0.82 20.48
N GLY A 110 7.81 0.55 20.24
CA GLY A 110 6.80 0.61 21.31
C GLY A 110 6.89 -0.55 22.30
N SER A 111 7.31 -1.75 21.88
CA SER A 111 7.47 -2.90 22.79
C SER A 111 8.60 -2.71 23.80
N ARG A 112 9.65 -1.96 23.48
CA ARG A 112 10.73 -1.65 24.44
C ARG A 112 10.30 -0.64 25.49
N ALA A 113 9.44 0.33 25.13
CA ALA A 113 8.87 1.25 26.12
C ALA A 113 8.00 0.51 27.15
N LEU A 114 7.24 -0.50 26.70
CA LEU A 114 6.43 -1.36 27.58
C LEU A 114 7.27 -2.10 28.64
N ASP A 115 8.43 -2.63 28.23
CA ASP A 115 9.30 -3.40 29.13
C ASP A 115 9.92 -2.51 30.22
N LEU A 116 10.23 -1.24 29.88
CA LEU A 116 10.73 -0.26 30.84
C LEU A 116 9.66 0.14 31.88
N ASP A 117 8.44 0.45 31.44
CA ASP A 117 7.34 0.82 32.35
C ASP A 117 6.98 -0.34 33.32
N ALA A 118 7.06 -1.59 32.86
CA ALA A 118 6.79 -2.77 33.67
C ALA A 118 7.88 -3.04 34.73
N LEU A 119 9.12 -2.64 34.45
CA LEU A 119 10.23 -2.71 35.40
C LEU A 119 10.12 -1.60 36.46
N GLU A 120 9.83 -0.35 36.06
CA GLU A 120 9.66 0.77 36.99
C GLU A 120 8.48 0.58 37.96
N ALA A 121 7.38 -0.02 37.51
CA ALA A 121 6.21 -0.28 38.37
C ALA A 121 6.44 -1.37 39.45
N LYS A 122 7.60 -2.04 39.44
CA LYS A 122 7.93 -3.14 40.34
C LYS A 122 8.94 -2.76 41.44
N GLU A 123 9.49 -1.56 41.40
CA GLU A 123 10.36 -0.96 42.44
C GLU A 123 9.54 -0.07 43.40
#